data_AF-A0A2E2D735-F1
#
_entry.id   AF-A0A2E2D735-F1
#
_cell.length_a   1.000
_cell.length_b   1.000
_cell.length_c   1.000
_cell.angle_alpha   90.00
_cell.angle_beta   90.00
_cell.angle_gamma   90.00
#
_symmetry.space_group_name_H-M   'P 1'
#
loop_
_entity.id
_entity.type
_entity.pdbx_description
1 polymer ?
#
loop_
_entity_poly.entity_id
_entity_poly.type
_entity_poly.pdbx_seq_one_letter_code
_entity_poly.pdbx_strand_id
1 'polypeptide(L)'
;MSKQELVELKIPGTTGSIKIGNIYTVSPKADGESILTYEGQGLAKPIDPELNTLVNPPFNVDMGVWDLGFHEHSPCLNGMDDTTKKAHLAKVKKYIVEPVENIKGEGFLDHKSTNKNLDDWMINLAVGNYFDTNKPLHLFSLYAAMLGKELAPKEQETNPIYRKAQFCVENKENEVNIKQNRAFNKSKAIGQFHQLLETDRKHLYAVLNYLGIAASKSTPDHTLNSLFERWLDNYKVKDTGEEFVNKTKYFVTEKGKEELYLYQQLEDLVKKGTIKHINKSFYLDGEDLGTHLKTIASQIVEDDIKKEQILEMHMALDK
;
A
#
# COMPACT_ATOMS: atom_id res chain seq x y z
N MET A 1 5.91 10.73 -18.69
CA MET A 1 5.64 9.30 -18.90
C MET A 1 4.14 9.11 -18.95
N SER A 2 3.62 8.55 -20.04
CA SER A 2 2.19 8.23 -20.20
C SER A 2 1.78 7.23 -19.13
N LYS A 3 0.67 7.50 -18.43
CA LYS A 3 0.01 6.51 -17.56
C LYS A 3 -0.45 5.37 -18.48
N GLN A 4 0.28 4.26 -18.51
CA GLN A 4 -0.26 3.02 -19.06
C GLN A 4 -1.54 2.70 -18.28
N GLU A 5 -2.66 2.61 -18.98
CA GLU A 5 -3.89 2.08 -18.42
C GLU A 5 -3.59 0.69 -17.85
N LEU A 6 -3.74 0.53 -16.54
CA LEU A 6 -3.61 -0.75 -15.88
C LEU A 6 -4.73 -1.66 -16.39
N VAL A 7 -4.36 -2.66 -17.17
CA VAL A 7 -5.33 -3.60 -17.75
C VAL A 7 -5.72 -4.62 -16.69
N GLU A 8 -7.01 -4.76 -16.46
CA GLU A 8 -7.58 -5.72 -15.51
C GLU A 8 -8.38 -6.82 -16.22
N LEU A 9 -8.10 -8.06 -15.84
CA LEU A 9 -8.78 -9.29 -16.24
C LEU A 9 -9.68 -9.77 -15.10
N LYS A 10 -11.00 -9.76 -15.32
CA LYS A 10 -11.97 -10.33 -14.36
C LYS A 10 -12.01 -11.86 -14.52
N ILE A 11 -12.09 -12.56 -13.40
CA ILE A 11 -12.19 -14.03 -13.37
C ILE A 11 -13.68 -14.43 -13.36
N PRO A 12 -14.18 -15.12 -14.40
CA PRO A 12 -15.56 -15.57 -14.48
C PRO A 12 -16.02 -16.35 -13.24
N GLY A 13 -17.29 -16.15 -12.84
CA GLY A 13 -17.87 -16.87 -11.70
C GLY A 13 -17.26 -16.51 -10.33
N THR A 14 -16.43 -15.48 -10.27
CA THR A 14 -15.84 -14.98 -9.02
C THR A 14 -15.88 -13.46 -8.97
N THR A 15 -15.63 -12.90 -7.78
CA THR A 15 -15.40 -11.46 -7.58
C THR A 15 -13.92 -11.09 -7.69
N GLY A 16 -13.06 -12.00 -8.15
CA GLY A 16 -11.61 -11.80 -8.29
C GLY A 16 -11.20 -11.16 -9.62
N SER A 17 -10.07 -10.47 -9.61
CA SER A 17 -9.45 -9.88 -10.80
C SER A 17 -7.93 -9.93 -10.76
N ILE A 18 -7.31 -9.94 -11.94
CA ILE A 18 -5.86 -9.91 -12.15
C ILE A 18 -5.49 -8.62 -12.87
N LYS A 19 -4.56 -7.87 -12.31
CA LYS A 19 -3.94 -6.70 -12.93
C LYS A 19 -2.71 -7.17 -13.71
N ILE A 20 -2.69 -6.89 -15.01
CA ILE A 20 -1.58 -7.22 -15.89
C ILE A 20 -0.43 -6.26 -15.62
N GLY A 21 0.78 -6.80 -15.51
CA GLY A 21 2.00 -6.06 -15.22
C GLY A 21 2.50 -6.22 -13.78
N ASN A 22 1.70 -6.85 -12.91
CA ASN A 22 1.98 -7.00 -11.49
C ASN A 22 2.54 -8.38 -11.13
N ILE A 23 3.16 -8.45 -9.94
CA ILE A 23 3.58 -9.69 -9.29
C ILE A 23 2.59 -10.07 -8.20
N TYR A 24 2.14 -11.32 -8.27
CA TYR A 24 1.23 -11.95 -7.31
C TYR A 24 1.97 -13.02 -6.54
N THR A 25 1.89 -13.04 -5.21
CA THR A 25 2.53 -14.10 -4.41
C THR A 25 1.52 -14.98 -3.72
N VAL A 26 1.89 -16.24 -3.58
CA VAL A 26 1.10 -17.26 -2.90
C VAL A 26 1.39 -17.20 -1.40
N SER A 27 0.32 -17.10 -0.61
CA SER A 27 0.35 -17.10 0.85
C SER A 27 -0.62 -18.15 1.39
N PRO A 28 -0.44 -18.62 2.63
CA PRO A 28 -1.41 -19.53 3.25
C PRO A 28 -2.77 -18.84 3.41
N LYS A 29 -3.85 -19.59 3.20
CA LYS A 29 -5.22 -19.15 3.45
C LYS A 29 -5.52 -19.22 4.94
N ALA A 30 -6.04 -18.14 5.52
CA ALA A 30 -6.49 -18.14 6.92
C ALA A 30 -7.87 -18.82 7.07
N ASP A 31 -8.14 -19.39 8.26
CA ASP A 31 -9.42 -20.03 8.54
C ASP A 31 -10.30 -19.18 9.45
N GLY A 32 -11.50 -18.86 8.95
CA GLY A 32 -12.48 -18.04 9.67
C GLY A 32 -13.26 -18.77 10.78
N GLU A 33 -13.05 -20.08 10.98
CA GLU A 33 -13.84 -20.89 11.94
C GLU A 33 -13.02 -21.58 13.05
N SER A 34 -11.69 -21.42 13.13
CA SER A 34 -10.91 -22.06 14.20
C SER A 34 -10.96 -21.26 15.52
N ILE A 35 -11.91 -21.63 16.40
CA ILE A 35 -11.93 -21.20 17.82
C ILE A 35 -10.76 -21.81 18.62
N LEU A 36 -10.00 -22.75 18.04
CA LEU A 36 -8.81 -23.34 18.63
C LEU A 36 -7.66 -23.28 17.62
N THR A 37 -6.79 -22.32 17.84
CA THR A 37 -5.55 -22.15 17.09
C THR A 37 -4.52 -23.17 17.56
N TYR A 38 -3.81 -23.80 16.63
CA TYR A 38 -2.46 -24.28 16.95
C TYR A 38 -1.62 -23.01 17.19
N GLU A 39 -1.37 -22.70 18.46
CA GLU A 39 -0.47 -21.64 18.94
C GLU A 39 -0.82 -20.18 18.58
N GLY A 40 -2.11 -19.82 18.54
CA GLY A 40 -2.51 -18.40 18.47
C GLY A 40 -2.46 -17.75 17.07
N GLN A 41 -2.26 -18.52 15.99
CA GLN A 41 -2.05 -17.96 14.64
C GLN A 41 -3.26 -18.00 13.68
N GLY A 42 -4.42 -18.57 14.05
CA GLY A 42 -5.64 -18.49 13.23
C GLY A 42 -5.61 -19.32 11.93
N LEU A 43 -4.95 -20.49 11.93
CA LEU A 43 -4.69 -21.29 10.74
C LEU A 43 -5.45 -22.63 10.74
N ALA A 44 -5.87 -23.04 9.53
CA ALA A 44 -6.75 -24.18 9.24
C ALA A 44 -6.17 -25.57 9.51
N LYS A 45 -4.88 -25.68 9.25
CA LYS A 45 -4.08 -26.90 9.21
C LYS A 45 -2.65 -26.50 9.56
N PRO A 46 -1.81 -27.42 10.07
CA PRO A 46 -0.38 -27.14 10.13
C PRO A 46 0.08 -26.67 8.75
N ILE A 47 0.56 -25.42 8.68
CA ILE A 47 1.30 -24.96 7.50
C ILE A 47 2.61 -25.70 7.60
N ASP A 48 2.70 -26.82 6.89
CA ASP A 48 4.01 -27.31 6.52
C ASP A 48 4.60 -26.26 5.55
N PRO A 49 5.73 -25.60 5.87
CA PRO A 49 6.40 -24.71 4.92
C PRO A 49 6.78 -25.44 3.61
N GLU A 50 6.79 -26.78 3.63
CA GLU A 50 7.01 -27.65 2.47
C GLU A 50 5.71 -28.06 1.75
N LEU A 51 4.53 -27.59 2.20
CA LEU A 51 3.24 -27.94 1.59
C LEU A 51 3.15 -27.31 0.19
N ASN A 52 3.30 -28.17 -0.80
CA ASN A 52 3.17 -27.87 -2.22
C ASN A 52 1.93 -28.61 -2.74
N THR A 53 1.00 -27.86 -3.34
CA THR A 53 -0.16 -28.42 -4.01
C THR A 53 -0.03 -28.18 -5.50
N LEU A 54 0.02 -29.27 -6.27
CA LEU A 54 -0.09 -29.21 -7.72
C LEU A 54 -1.57 -29.26 -8.10
N VAL A 55 -2.00 -28.28 -8.88
CA VAL A 55 -3.38 -28.21 -9.38
C VAL A 55 -3.41 -28.13 -10.90
N ASN A 56 -4.45 -28.68 -11.49
CA ASN A 56 -4.67 -28.64 -12.94
C ASN A 56 -5.56 -27.44 -13.30
N PRO A 57 -5.55 -26.99 -14.56
CA PRO A 57 -6.56 -26.07 -15.05
C PRO A 57 -7.98 -26.65 -14.86
N PRO A 58 -9.03 -25.80 -14.76
CA PRO A 58 -10.37 -26.27 -14.52
C PRO A 58 -10.92 -27.12 -15.68
N PHE A 59 -11.45 -28.30 -15.36
CA PHE A 59 -12.12 -29.20 -16.30
C PHE A 59 -13.58 -29.39 -15.91
N ASN A 60 -14.50 -29.18 -16.86
CA ASN A 60 -15.91 -29.46 -16.67
C ASN A 60 -16.21 -30.92 -17.08
N VAL A 61 -16.42 -31.76 -16.07
CA VAL A 61 -16.65 -33.21 -16.26
C VAL A 61 -17.95 -33.49 -17.01
N ASP A 62 -19.02 -32.74 -16.72
CA ASP A 62 -20.34 -32.97 -17.32
C ASP A 62 -20.35 -32.69 -18.83
N MET A 63 -19.59 -31.70 -19.26
CA MET A 63 -19.48 -31.30 -20.67
C MET A 63 -18.25 -31.86 -21.37
N GLY A 64 -17.32 -32.48 -20.63
CA GLY A 64 -16.09 -33.06 -21.17
C GLY A 64 -15.18 -32.03 -21.85
N VAL A 65 -15.05 -30.83 -21.26
CA VAL A 65 -14.26 -29.73 -21.81
C VAL A 65 -13.44 -29.01 -20.75
N TRP A 66 -12.28 -28.48 -21.14
CA TRP A 66 -11.49 -27.57 -20.31
C TRP A 66 -12.18 -26.21 -20.24
N ASP A 67 -12.58 -25.81 -19.04
CA ASP A 67 -13.42 -24.64 -18.81
C ASP A 67 -12.59 -23.42 -18.45
N LEU A 68 -11.88 -22.90 -19.45
CA LEU A 68 -10.93 -21.77 -19.29
C LEU A 68 -11.54 -20.40 -19.61
N GLY A 69 -12.78 -20.34 -20.12
CA GLY A 69 -13.39 -19.07 -20.53
C GLY A 69 -12.80 -18.50 -21.82
N PHE A 70 -12.11 -19.31 -22.63
CA PHE A 70 -11.45 -18.87 -23.85
C PHE A 70 -12.32 -18.99 -25.11
N HIS A 71 -13.52 -19.54 -25.00
CA HIS A 71 -14.47 -19.67 -26.11
C HIS A 71 -15.90 -19.29 -25.68
N GLU A 72 -16.75 -18.94 -26.64
CA GLU A 72 -18.11 -18.40 -26.38
C GLU A 72 -19.02 -19.34 -25.59
N HIS A 73 -18.78 -20.65 -25.72
CA HIS A 73 -19.52 -21.72 -25.07
C HIS A 73 -18.83 -22.28 -23.82
N SER A 74 -17.82 -21.58 -23.26
CA SER A 74 -17.17 -22.03 -22.03
C SER A 74 -18.18 -22.01 -20.87
N PRO A 75 -18.36 -23.12 -20.14
CA PRO A 75 -19.34 -23.20 -19.05
C PRO A 75 -19.18 -22.11 -17.98
N CYS A 76 -17.96 -21.64 -17.70
CA CYS A 76 -17.70 -20.58 -16.73
C CYS A 76 -18.26 -19.21 -17.15
N LEU A 77 -18.64 -19.04 -18.41
CA LEU A 77 -19.25 -17.82 -18.96
C LEU A 77 -20.78 -17.87 -18.95
N ASN A 78 -21.39 -18.97 -18.48
CA ASN A 78 -22.83 -19.11 -18.38
C ASN A 78 -23.41 -18.04 -17.45
N GLY A 79 -24.47 -17.38 -17.91
CA GLY A 79 -25.14 -16.29 -17.17
C GLY A 79 -24.53 -14.90 -17.38
N MET A 80 -23.43 -14.76 -18.14
CA MET A 80 -22.95 -13.45 -18.58
C MET A 80 -23.72 -12.94 -19.80
N ASP A 81 -23.96 -11.63 -19.86
CA ASP A 81 -24.52 -10.99 -21.05
C ASP A 81 -23.50 -11.01 -22.22
N ASP A 82 -24.01 -10.96 -23.45
CA ASP A 82 -23.18 -11.09 -24.66
C ASP A 82 -22.13 -9.98 -24.80
N THR A 83 -22.40 -8.77 -24.28
CA THR A 83 -21.45 -7.66 -24.36
C THR A 83 -20.27 -7.90 -23.44
N THR A 84 -20.54 -8.26 -22.17
CA THR A 84 -19.51 -8.62 -21.19
C THR A 84 -18.72 -9.85 -21.64
N LYS A 85 -19.39 -10.86 -22.20
CA LYS A 85 -18.77 -12.07 -22.72
C LYS A 85 -17.79 -11.75 -23.86
N LYS A 86 -18.20 -10.96 -24.86
CA LYS A 86 -17.33 -10.54 -25.96
C LYS A 86 -16.13 -9.74 -25.47
N ALA A 87 -16.34 -8.82 -24.52
CA ALA A 87 -15.26 -8.04 -23.93
C ALA A 87 -14.26 -8.91 -23.15
N HIS A 88 -14.74 -9.91 -22.40
CA HIS A 88 -13.91 -10.88 -21.71
C HIS A 88 -13.07 -11.70 -22.70
N LEU A 89 -13.72 -12.29 -23.72
CA LEU A 89 -13.07 -13.10 -24.76
C LEU A 89 -11.98 -12.32 -25.51
N ALA A 90 -12.24 -11.06 -25.87
CA ALA A 90 -11.25 -10.20 -26.51
C ALA A 90 -10.01 -9.98 -25.61
N LYS A 91 -10.21 -9.80 -24.30
CA LYS A 91 -9.11 -9.61 -23.35
C LYS A 91 -8.31 -10.90 -23.15
N VAL A 92 -8.96 -12.02 -22.85
CA VAL A 92 -8.25 -13.30 -22.65
C VAL A 92 -7.53 -13.75 -23.91
N LYS A 93 -8.11 -13.50 -25.09
CA LYS A 93 -7.44 -13.77 -26.37
C LYS A 93 -6.13 -12.98 -26.51
N LYS A 94 -6.19 -11.66 -26.30
CA LYS A 94 -5.04 -10.75 -26.44
C LYS A 94 -3.94 -11.00 -25.41
N TYR A 95 -4.30 -11.26 -24.15
CA TYR A 95 -3.34 -11.28 -23.05
C TYR A 95 -2.94 -12.68 -22.58
N ILE A 96 -3.74 -13.71 -22.87
CA ILE A 96 -3.47 -15.09 -22.46
C ILE A 96 -3.31 -16.00 -23.67
N VAL A 97 -4.34 -16.13 -24.51
CA VAL A 97 -4.36 -17.16 -25.57
C VAL A 97 -3.25 -16.94 -26.59
N GLU A 98 -3.23 -15.80 -27.28
CA GLU A 98 -2.22 -15.53 -28.31
C GLU A 98 -0.78 -15.57 -27.74
N PRO A 99 -0.47 -14.94 -26.59
CA PRO A 99 0.88 -15.01 -26.04
C PRO A 99 1.31 -16.41 -25.59
N VAL A 100 0.39 -17.25 -25.08
CA VAL A 100 0.71 -18.62 -24.68
C VAL A 100 0.90 -19.51 -25.91
N GLU A 101 0.02 -19.43 -26.89
CA GLU A 101 0.12 -20.21 -28.13
C GLU A 101 1.35 -19.82 -28.96
N ASN A 102 1.75 -18.54 -28.94
CA ASN A 102 3.03 -18.12 -29.54
C ASN A 102 4.26 -18.79 -28.90
N ILE A 103 4.18 -19.17 -27.62
CA ILE A 103 5.27 -19.82 -26.88
C ILE A 103 5.20 -21.35 -26.99
N LYS A 104 4.00 -21.92 -26.91
CA LYS A 104 3.76 -23.36 -26.77
C LYS A 104 3.28 -24.06 -28.03
N GLY A 105 2.89 -23.30 -29.05
CA GLY A 105 2.27 -23.79 -30.28
C GLY A 105 0.76 -23.56 -30.31
N GLU A 106 0.23 -23.40 -31.52
CA GLU A 106 -1.20 -23.27 -31.78
C GLU A 106 -1.97 -24.50 -31.28
N GLY A 107 -3.12 -24.28 -30.63
CA GLY A 107 -3.95 -25.36 -30.09
C GLY A 107 -3.50 -25.90 -28.74
N PHE A 108 -2.44 -25.34 -28.13
CA PHE A 108 -2.02 -25.68 -26.77
C PHE A 108 -3.17 -25.49 -25.77
N LEU A 109 -4.00 -24.46 -25.96
CA LEU A 109 -5.14 -24.11 -25.11
C LEU A 109 -6.49 -24.59 -25.68
N ASP A 110 -6.52 -25.60 -26.56
CA ASP A 110 -7.79 -26.16 -27.06
C ASP A 110 -8.62 -26.74 -25.89
N HIS A 111 -9.88 -26.30 -25.81
CA HIS A 111 -10.86 -26.73 -24.82
C HIS A 111 -11.29 -28.21 -24.88
N LYS A 112 -11.00 -28.93 -25.98
CA LYS A 112 -11.42 -30.33 -26.14
C LYS A 112 -10.77 -31.23 -25.08
N SER A 113 -11.52 -32.22 -24.59
CA SER A 113 -11.02 -33.25 -23.66
C SER A 113 -9.85 -34.08 -24.19
N THR A 114 -9.62 -34.12 -25.50
CA THR A 114 -8.46 -34.80 -26.10
C THR A 114 -7.15 -34.04 -25.94
N ASN A 115 -7.17 -32.81 -25.40
CA ASN A 115 -5.99 -31.97 -25.27
C ASN A 115 -5.09 -32.39 -24.09
N LYS A 116 -4.13 -33.27 -24.40
CA LYS A 116 -3.12 -33.76 -23.43
C LYS A 116 -2.23 -32.67 -22.84
N ASN A 117 -2.08 -31.53 -23.53
CA ASN A 117 -1.23 -30.45 -23.03
C ASN A 117 -1.76 -29.88 -21.71
N LEU A 118 -3.09 -29.84 -21.55
CA LEU A 118 -3.76 -29.35 -20.34
C LEU A 118 -3.87 -30.43 -19.26
N ASP A 119 -3.95 -31.72 -19.65
CA ASP A 119 -3.85 -32.85 -18.73
C ASP A 119 -2.50 -32.82 -17.99
N ASP A 120 -1.41 -32.58 -18.72
CA ASP A 120 -0.05 -32.57 -18.20
C ASP A 120 0.35 -31.22 -17.53
N TRP A 121 -0.50 -30.19 -17.63
CA TRP A 121 -0.19 -28.87 -17.08
C TRP A 121 -0.43 -28.82 -15.57
N MET A 122 0.65 -28.76 -14.80
CA MET A 122 0.61 -28.67 -13.34
C MET A 122 0.97 -27.27 -12.86
N ILE A 123 0.06 -26.65 -12.11
CA ILE A 123 0.27 -25.35 -11.48
C ILE A 123 0.71 -25.59 -10.04
N ASN A 124 1.94 -25.20 -9.73
CA ASN A 124 2.53 -25.36 -8.40
C ASN A 124 2.12 -24.21 -7.47
N LEU A 125 1.27 -24.52 -6.49
CA LEU A 125 0.87 -23.62 -5.42
C LEU A 125 1.63 -23.98 -4.14
N ALA A 126 2.58 -23.13 -3.75
CA ALA A 126 3.35 -23.26 -2.53
C ALA A 126 3.61 -21.88 -1.93
N VAL A 127 3.74 -21.78 -0.61
CA VAL A 127 4.04 -20.52 0.06
C VAL A 127 5.36 -19.94 -0.46
N GLY A 128 5.35 -18.67 -0.84
CA GLY A 128 6.53 -17.99 -1.40
C GLY A 128 6.68 -18.11 -2.92
N ASN A 129 5.92 -18.99 -3.59
CA ASN A 129 5.80 -18.94 -5.05
C ASN A 129 5.15 -17.63 -5.50
N TYR A 130 5.44 -17.23 -6.74
CA TYR A 130 4.89 -16.02 -7.32
C TYR A 130 4.56 -16.17 -8.81
N PHE A 131 3.58 -15.38 -9.24
CA PHE A 131 3.16 -15.23 -10.62
C PHE A 131 3.50 -13.82 -11.09
N ASP A 132 4.41 -13.72 -12.05
CA ASP A 132 4.73 -12.47 -12.74
C ASP A 132 3.82 -12.35 -13.97
N THR A 133 2.84 -11.45 -13.91
CA THR A 133 1.83 -11.33 -14.98
C THR A 133 2.37 -10.69 -16.26
N ASN A 134 3.64 -10.24 -16.28
CA ASN A 134 4.34 -9.91 -17.53
C ASN A 134 4.73 -11.16 -18.32
N LYS A 135 4.78 -12.33 -17.67
CA LYS A 135 5.09 -13.62 -18.31
C LYS A 135 3.79 -14.35 -18.68
N PRO A 136 3.55 -14.66 -19.97
CA PRO A 136 2.30 -15.29 -20.42
C PRO A 136 1.93 -16.59 -19.69
N LEU A 137 2.89 -17.48 -19.46
CA LEU A 137 2.64 -18.76 -18.78
C LEU A 137 2.29 -18.59 -17.30
N HIS A 138 2.86 -17.58 -16.62
CA HIS A 138 2.52 -17.28 -15.23
C HIS A 138 1.13 -16.64 -15.16
N LEU A 139 0.79 -15.71 -16.07
CA LEU A 139 -0.53 -15.12 -16.16
C LEU A 139 -1.61 -16.19 -16.42
N PHE A 140 -1.36 -17.11 -17.36
CA PHE A 140 -2.24 -18.25 -17.61
C PHE A 140 -2.43 -19.11 -16.36
N SER A 141 -1.34 -19.51 -15.69
CA SER A 141 -1.39 -20.37 -14.50
C SER A 141 -2.14 -19.69 -13.35
N LEU A 142 -1.90 -18.40 -13.12
CA LEU A 142 -2.63 -17.62 -12.12
C LEU A 142 -4.12 -17.55 -12.44
N TYR A 143 -4.45 -17.23 -13.70
CA TYR A 143 -5.83 -17.14 -14.18
C TYR A 143 -6.55 -18.48 -14.01
N ALA A 144 -5.95 -19.58 -14.44
CA ALA A 144 -6.54 -20.92 -14.36
C ALA A 144 -6.73 -21.38 -12.91
N ALA A 145 -5.75 -21.16 -12.03
CA ALA A 145 -5.85 -21.52 -10.62
C ALA A 145 -6.95 -20.73 -9.88
N MET A 146 -7.10 -19.44 -10.20
CA MET A 146 -8.17 -18.61 -9.65
C MET A 146 -9.54 -19.00 -10.20
N LEU A 147 -9.64 -19.28 -11.50
CA LEU A 147 -10.88 -19.73 -12.16
C LEU A 147 -11.37 -21.07 -11.61
N GLY A 148 -10.44 -22.01 -11.39
CA GLY A 148 -10.71 -23.31 -10.77
C GLY A 148 -11.04 -23.24 -9.27
N LYS A 149 -10.94 -22.07 -8.64
CA LYS A 149 -11.16 -21.83 -7.20
C LYS A 149 -10.17 -22.59 -6.30
N GLU A 150 -9.02 -22.99 -6.85
CA GLU A 150 -7.92 -23.63 -6.12
C GLU A 150 -7.01 -22.58 -5.44
N LEU A 151 -7.06 -21.33 -5.90
CA LEU A 151 -6.31 -20.21 -5.38
C LEU A 151 -7.24 -19.03 -5.09
N ALA A 152 -7.39 -18.66 -3.82
CA ALA A 152 -8.30 -17.58 -3.41
C ALA A 152 -7.62 -16.20 -3.49
N PRO A 153 -8.26 -15.15 -4.02
CA PRO A 153 -7.80 -13.78 -3.76
C PRO A 153 -7.74 -13.54 -2.25
N LYS A 154 -6.67 -12.90 -1.75
CA LYS A 154 -6.48 -12.69 -0.29
C LYS A 154 -7.68 -11.99 0.37
N GLU A 155 -8.26 -10.99 -0.30
CA GLU A 155 -9.45 -10.26 0.17
C GLU A 155 -10.72 -11.12 0.26
N GLN A 156 -10.70 -12.33 -0.31
CA GLN A 156 -11.82 -13.27 -0.38
C GLN A 156 -11.49 -14.62 0.26
N GLU A 157 -10.47 -14.66 1.13
CA GLU A 157 -10.02 -15.91 1.76
C GLU A 157 -11.08 -16.60 2.62
N THR A 158 -12.09 -15.87 3.09
CA THR A 158 -13.23 -16.40 3.85
C THR A 158 -14.46 -16.71 2.99
N ASN A 159 -14.44 -16.42 1.69
CA ASN A 159 -15.59 -16.63 0.83
C ASN A 159 -15.83 -18.15 0.61
N PRO A 160 -17.05 -18.67 0.85
CA PRO A 160 -17.37 -20.09 0.70
C PRO A 160 -17.04 -20.70 -0.67
N ILE A 161 -17.00 -19.89 -1.75
CA ILE A 161 -16.65 -20.39 -3.08
C ILE A 161 -15.21 -20.93 -3.15
N TYR A 162 -14.31 -20.46 -2.27
CA TYR A 162 -12.93 -20.91 -2.16
C TYR A 162 -12.69 -21.84 -0.96
N ARG A 163 -13.74 -22.50 -0.45
CA ARG A 163 -13.61 -23.42 0.69
C ARG A 163 -12.59 -24.54 0.47
N LYS A 164 -12.36 -24.93 -0.79
CA LYS A 164 -11.39 -25.97 -1.18
C LYS A 164 -9.96 -25.45 -1.35
N ALA A 165 -9.78 -24.14 -1.58
CA ALA A 165 -8.46 -23.55 -1.74
C ALA A 165 -7.66 -23.68 -0.45
N GLN A 166 -6.41 -24.08 -0.56
CA GLN A 166 -5.46 -24.14 0.57
C GLN A 166 -4.61 -22.87 0.67
N PHE A 167 -4.52 -22.13 -0.44
CA PHE A 167 -3.69 -20.95 -0.57
C PHE A 167 -4.49 -19.74 -1.01
N CYS A 168 -3.95 -18.58 -0.67
CA CYS A 168 -4.37 -17.29 -1.17
C CYS A 168 -3.32 -16.71 -2.10
N VAL A 169 -3.77 -15.75 -2.92
CA VAL A 169 -2.89 -14.93 -3.75
C VAL A 169 -3.10 -13.47 -3.43
N GLU A 170 -1.99 -12.76 -3.26
CA GLU A 170 -1.96 -11.35 -2.93
C GLU A 170 -1.08 -10.60 -3.95
N ASN A 171 -1.56 -9.46 -4.43
CA ASN A 171 -0.76 -8.58 -5.27
C ASN A 171 0.23 -7.82 -4.36
N LYS A 172 1.49 -8.27 -4.33
CA LYS A 172 2.51 -7.75 -3.41
C LYS A 172 3.11 -6.41 -3.83
N GLU A 173 2.84 -5.92 -5.03
CA GLU A 173 3.42 -4.64 -5.47
C GLU A 173 2.95 -3.46 -4.63
N ASN A 174 1.77 -3.52 -4.02
CA ASN A 174 1.31 -2.44 -3.15
C ASN A 174 1.92 -2.52 -1.75
N GLU A 175 1.99 -3.70 -1.12
CA GLU A 175 2.46 -3.79 0.27
C GLU A 175 3.98 -3.87 0.41
N VAL A 176 4.66 -4.58 -0.48
CA VAL A 176 6.14 -4.69 -0.44
C VAL A 176 6.76 -3.34 -0.77
N ASN A 177 6.21 -2.62 -1.75
CA ASN A 177 6.67 -1.28 -2.11
C ASN A 177 6.42 -0.28 -0.97
N ILE A 178 5.27 -0.34 -0.27
CA ILE A 178 5.02 0.51 0.90
C ILE A 178 5.96 0.18 2.06
N LYS A 179 6.16 -1.09 2.41
CA LYS A 179 7.07 -1.48 3.51
C LYS A 179 8.52 -1.15 3.18
N GLN A 180 8.97 -1.40 1.95
CA GLN A 180 10.32 -1.06 1.50
C GLN A 180 10.52 0.45 1.38
N ASN A 181 9.56 1.21 0.84
CA ASN A 181 9.63 2.67 0.81
C ASN A 181 9.64 3.26 2.22
N ARG A 182 8.85 2.73 3.15
CA ARG A 182 8.88 3.15 4.56
C ARG A 182 10.22 2.85 5.21
N ALA A 183 10.78 1.66 5.00
CA ALA A 183 12.11 1.32 5.50
C ALA A 183 13.19 2.24 4.92
N PHE A 184 13.11 2.53 3.62
CA PHE A 184 13.99 3.47 2.92
C PHE A 184 13.85 4.90 3.46
N ASN A 185 12.62 5.40 3.61
CA ASN A 185 12.31 6.71 4.16
C ASN A 185 12.77 6.83 5.62
N LYS A 186 12.59 5.79 6.44
CA LYS A 186 13.11 5.70 7.80
C LYS A 186 14.64 5.81 7.81
N SER A 187 15.32 5.01 6.99
CA SER A 187 16.80 5.05 6.89
C SER A 187 17.30 6.43 6.47
N LYS A 188 16.62 7.07 5.52
CA LYS A 188 16.95 8.41 5.05
C LYS A 188 16.72 9.47 6.12
N ALA A 189 15.61 9.38 6.85
CA ALA A 189 15.29 10.28 7.95
C ALA A 189 16.33 10.18 9.07
N ILE A 190 16.78 8.97 9.43
CA ILE A 190 17.87 8.74 10.39
C ILE A 190 19.17 9.39 9.91
N GLY A 191 19.54 9.18 8.64
CA GLY A 191 20.74 9.80 8.07
C GLY A 191 20.70 11.34 8.12
N GLN A 192 19.58 11.94 7.72
CA GLN A 192 19.39 13.40 7.77
C GLN A 192 19.36 13.95 9.20
N PHE A 193 18.75 13.20 10.13
CA PHE A 193 18.72 13.58 11.54
C PHE A 193 20.15 13.70 12.10
N HIS A 194 21.00 12.68 11.90
CA HIS A 194 22.39 12.72 12.37
C HIS A 194 23.21 13.82 11.69
N GLN A 195 23.02 13.99 10.38
CA GLN A 195 23.66 15.08 9.65
C GLN A 195 23.32 16.46 10.26
N LEU A 196 22.04 16.73 10.52
CA LEU A 196 21.62 18.00 11.12
C LEU A 196 22.05 18.10 12.59
N LEU A 197 22.11 16.99 13.32
CA LEU A 197 22.61 16.96 14.70
C LEU A 197 24.08 17.40 14.77
N GLU A 198 24.87 17.12 13.74
CA GLU A 198 26.28 17.52 13.65
C GLU A 198 26.46 18.92 13.06
N THR A 199 25.68 19.27 12.03
CA THR A 199 25.93 20.47 11.21
C THR A 199 25.05 21.68 11.56
N ASP A 200 23.79 21.48 11.96
CA ASP A 200 22.85 22.55 12.28
C ASP A 200 21.81 22.12 13.33
N ARG A 201 22.27 22.01 14.58
CA ARG A 201 21.42 21.64 15.72
C ARG A 201 20.25 22.60 15.92
N LYS A 202 20.45 23.89 15.67
CA LYS A 202 19.40 24.89 15.91
C LYS A 202 18.24 24.64 14.94
N HIS A 203 18.54 24.39 13.67
CA HIS A 203 17.55 24.01 12.69
C HIS A 203 16.89 22.68 13.05
N LEU A 204 17.68 21.65 13.42
CA LEU A 204 17.13 20.36 13.85
C LEU A 204 16.09 20.51 14.95
N TYR A 205 16.40 21.27 16.02
CA TYR A 205 15.46 21.49 17.12
C TYR A 205 14.18 22.18 16.66
N ALA A 206 14.29 23.16 15.77
CA ALA A 206 13.12 23.83 15.21
C ALA A 206 12.22 22.84 14.46
N VAL A 207 12.79 22.00 13.58
CA VAL A 207 12.05 20.99 12.84
C VAL A 207 11.42 19.94 13.75
N LEU A 208 12.16 19.44 14.74
CA LEU A 208 11.66 18.44 15.70
C LEU A 208 10.48 18.99 16.52
N ASN A 209 10.59 20.22 17.04
CA ASN A 209 9.49 20.85 17.77
C ASN A 209 8.27 21.06 16.87
N TYR A 210 8.48 21.51 15.62
CA TYR A 210 7.41 21.60 14.63
C TYR A 210 6.74 20.23 14.38
N LEU A 211 7.47 19.13 14.46
CA LEU A 211 6.91 17.76 14.33
C LEU A 211 6.29 17.22 15.63
N GLY A 212 6.32 17.99 16.71
CA GLY A 212 5.80 17.60 18.03
C GLY A 212 6.77 16.75 18.86
N ILE A 213 8.05 16.74 18.48
CA ILE A 213 9.13 16.10 19.24
C ILE A 213 9.81 17.18 20.06
N ALA A 214 9.61 17.14 21.38
CA ALA A 214 10.20 18.13 22.28
C ALA A 214 11.74 18.07 22.23
N ALA A 215 12.35 19.10 21.66
CA ALA A 215 13.78 19.21 21.48
C ALA A 215 14.29 20.58 21.92
N SER A 216 15.32 20.59 22.77
CA SER A 216 15.95 21.82 23.27
C SER A 216 17.46 21.67 23.37
N LYS A 217 18.18 22.78 23.55
CA LYS A 217 19.63 22.78 23.81
C LYS A 217 20.03 21.98 25.06
N SER A 218 19.13 21.82 26.03
CA SER A 218 19.38 21.04 27.24
C SER A 218 19.09 19.54 27.07
N THR A 219 18.50 19.14 25.94
CA THR A 219 18.16 17.74 25.69
C THR A 219 19.42 16.98 25.23
N PRO A 220 19.85 15.92 25.95
CA PRO A 220 21.00 15.12 25.54
C PRO A 220 20.77 14.38 24.21
N ASP A 221 21.82 14.14 23.43
CA ASP A 221 21.74 13.51 22.11
C ASP A 221 21.10 12.12 22.13
N HIS A 222 21.47 11.29 23.11
CA HIS A 222 20.88 9.95 23.26
C HIS A 222 19.37 10.03 23.54
N THR A 223 18.91 11.08 24.24
CA THR A 223 17.48 11.32 24.48
C THR A 223 16.80 11.77 23.19
N LEU A 224 17.40 12.69 22.42
CA LEU A 224 16.88 13.12 21.12
C LEU A 224 16.77 11.96 20.12
N ASN A 225 17.80 11.11 20.02
CA ASN A 225 17.76 9.87 19.22
C ASN A 225 16.57 9.01 19.62
N SER A 226 16.43 8.71 20.91
CA SER A 226 15.36 7.83 21.41
C SER A 226 13.97 8.40 21.12
N LEU A 227 13.79 9.72 21.28
CA LEU A 227 12.53 10.40 20.97
C LEU A 227 12.21 10.35 19.48
N PHE A 228 13.22 10.57 18.63
CA PHE A 228 13.07 10.56 17.18
C PHE A 228 12.80 9.14 16.64
N GLU A 229 13.53 8.14 17.08
CA GLU A 229 13.31 6.73 16.71
C GLU A 229 11.91 6.27 17.10
N ARG A 230 11.46 6.58 18.33
CA ARG A 230 10.10 6.27 18.77
C ARG A 230 9.04 6.97 17.93
N TRP A 231 9.30 8.20 17.47
CA TRP A 231 8.39 8.91 16.58
C TRP A 231 8.34 8.28 15.18
N LEU A 232 9.49 7.83 14.65
CA LEU A 232 9.58 7.08 13.40
C LEU A 232 8.81 5.75 13.49
N ASP A 233 8.78 5.12 14.65
CA ASP A 233 8.05 3.86 14.90
C ASP A 233 6.55 4.05 15.17
N ASN A 234 6.01 5.26 15.08
CA ASN A 234 4.56 5.48 15.18
C ASN A 234 3.84 5.15 13.85
N TYR A 235 3.89 3.86 13.46
CA TYR A 235 3.50 3.34 12.14
C TYR A 235 1.98 3.25 11.89
N LYS A 236 1.14 3.60 12.87
CA LYS A 236 -0.30 3.26 12.83
C LYS A 236 -1.11 4.07 11.80
N VAL A 237 -0.61 5.20 11.30
CA VAL A 237 -1.43 6.11 10.44
C VAL A 237 -0.67 6.78 9.28
N LYS A 238 0.65 7.03 9.37
CA LYS A 238 1.40 7.86 8.38
C LYS A 238 2.87 7.43 8.27
N ASP A 239 3.50 7.63 7.10
CA ASP A 239 4.96 7.50 6.93
C ASP A 239 5.66 8.73 7.53
N THR A 240 6.06 8.59 8.78
CA THR A 240 6.77 9.62 9.56
C THR A 240 8.18 9.88 9.03
N GLY A 241 8.85 8.87 8.45
CA GLY A 241 10.16 9.04 7.81
C GLY A 241 10.07 9.97 6.61
N GLU A 242 9.08 9.77 5.74
CA GLU A 242 8.83 10.64 4.60
C GLU A 242 8.49 12.07 5.05
N GLU A 243 7.64 12.21 6.07
CA GLU A 243 7.26 13.50 6.62
C GLU A 243 8.47 14.31 7.11
N PHE A 244 9.38 13.68 7.86
CA PHE A 244 10.60 14.35 8.33
C PHE A 244 11.48 14.80 7.16
N VAL A 245 11.70 13.91 6.18
CA VAL A 245 12.53 14.21 4.99
C VAL A 245 11.92 15.36 4.19
N ASN A 246 10.60 15.41 4.04
CA ASN A 246 9.92 16.46 3.30
C ASN A 246 9.94 17.79 4.07
N LYS A 247 9.72 17.77 5.39
CA LYS A 247 9.74 19.00 6.21
C LYS A 247 11.13 19.61 6.34
N THR A 248 12.17 18.80 6.52
CA THR A 248 13.56 19.29 6.51
C THR A 248 13.91 19.96 5.17
N LYS A 249 13.53 19.37 4.05
CA LYS A 249 13.70 19.99 2.72
C LYS A 249 12.87 21.26 2.51
N TYR A 250 11.65 21.29 3.02
CA TYR A 250 10.79 22.46 2.88
C TYR A 250 11.34 23.63 3.70
N PHE A 251 11.79 23.39 4.93
CA PHE A 251 12.27 24.42 5.84
C PHE A 251 13.65 25.00 5.51
N VAL A 252 14.29 24.56 4.42
CA VAL A 252 15.44 25.27 3.85
C VAL A 252 15.06 26.30 2.79
N THR A 253 13.82 26.26 2.27
CA THR A 253 13.27 27.28 1.35
C THR A 253 12.94 28.57 2.10
N GLU A 254 12.84 29.71 1.41
CA GLU A 254 12.48 30.99 2.05
C GLU A 254 11.15 30.91 2.78
N LYS A 255 10.10 30.49 2.06
CA LYS A 255 8.76 30.30 2.62
C LYS A 255 8.73 29.34 3.80
N GLY A 256 9.46 28.22 3.71
CA GLY A 256 9.54 27.25 4.79
C GLY A 256 10.28 27.79 6.02
N LYS A 257 11.36 28.54 5.84
CA LYS A 257 12.07 29.20 6.95
C LYS A 257 11.15 30.17 7.69
N GLU A 258 10.37 30.95 6.95
CA GLU A 258 9.42 31.91 7.50
C GLU A 258 8.29 31.20 8.26
N GLU A 259 7.69 30.15 7.69
CA GLU A 259 6.69 29.32 8.38
C GLU A 259 7.22 28.75 9.69
N LEU A 260 8.44 28.19 9.66
CA LEU A 260 9.06 27.59 10.84
C LEU A 260 9.34 28.63 11.93
N TYR A 261 9.79 29.83 11.53
CA TYR A 261 10.03 30.94 12.44
C TYR A 261 8.72 31.44 13.08
N LEU A 262 7.67 31.66 12.28
CA LEU A 262 6.36 32.09 12.76
C LEU A 262 5.74 31.06 13.69
N TYR A 263 5.85 29.78 13.38
CA TYR A 263 5.41 28.71 14.27
C TYR A 263 6.06 28.81 15.66
N GLN A 264 7.37 29.08 15.73
CA GLN A 264 8.07 29.28 17.01
C GLN A 264 7.56 30.51 17.77
N GLN A 265 7.29 31.61 17.07
CA GLN A 265 6.77 32.83 17.71
C GLN A 265 5.38 32.59 18.29
N LEU A 266 4.52 31.89 17.54
CA LEU A 266 3.18 31.51 17.96
C LEU A 266 3.22 30.60 19.20
N GLU A 267 4.10 29.60 19.24
CA GLU A 267 4.28 28.77 20.43
C GLU A 267 4.66 29.59 21.66
N ASP A 268 5.57 30.57 21.50
CA ASP A 268 6.01 31.41 22.61
C ASP A 268 4.91 32.38 23.08
N LEU A 269 4.14 32.96 22.15
CA LEU A 269 2.98 33.78 22.46
C LEU A 269 1.89 33.00 23.19
N VAL A 270 1.68 31.73 22.83
CA VAL A 270 0.77 30.83 23.56
C VAL A 270 1.31 30.53 24.96
N LYS A 271 2.60 30.19 25.09
CA LYS A 271 3.23 29.91 26.40
C LYS A 271 3.18 31.10 27.34
N LYS A 272 3.39 32.32 26.83
CA LYS A 272 3.33 33.57 27.60
C LYS A 272 1.89 34.08 27.82
N GLY A 273 0.88 33.41 27.25
CA GLY A 273 -0.54 33.69 27.49
C GLY A 273 -1.13 34.83 26.66
N THR A 274 -0.38 35.38 25.71
CA THR A 274 -0.85 36.41 24.77
C THR A 274 -1.89 35.83 23.81
N ILE A 275 -1.59 34.66 23.23
CA ILE A 275 -2.57 33.90 22.45
C ILE A 275 -3.29 32.94 23.39
N LYS A 276 -4.62 33.02 23.42
CA LYS A 276 -5.48 32.20 24.28
C LYS A 276 -6.04 31.02 23.51
N HIS A 277 -6.00 29.84 24.10
CA HIS A 277 -6.65 28.65 23.55
C HIS A 277 -8.01 28.44 24.22
N ILE A 278 -9.10 28.70 23.48
CA ILE A 278 -10.48 28.66 23.97
C ILE A 278 -11.28 27.74 23.04
N ASN A 279 -12.00 26.76 23.59
CA ASN A 279 -12.89 25.86 22.83
C ASN A 279 -12.26 25.25 21.56
N LYS A 280 -10.98 24.86 21.61
CA LYS A 280 -10.18 24.28 20.51
C LYS A 280 -9.68 25.27 19.43
N SER A 281 -9.89 26.57 19.62
CA SER A 281 -9.37 27.63 18.74
C SER A 281 -8.39 28.53 19.47
N PHE A 282 -7.42 29.07 18.74
CA PHE A 282 -6.45 30.04 19.21
C PHE A 282 -6.95 31.45 18.89
N TYR A 283 -6.92 32.32 19.89
CA TYR A 283 -7.40 33.69 19.78
C TYR A 283 -6.31 34.69 20.13
N LEU A 284 -6.22 35.76 19.35
CA LEU A 284 -5.37 36.91 19.61
C LEU A 284 -6.25 38.15 19.69
N ASP A 285 -6.27 38.82 20.85
CA ASP A 285 -7.11 40.00 21.10
C ASP A 285 -8.60 39.84 20.74
N GLY A 286 -9.11 38.60 20.79
CA GLY A 286 -10.49 38.26 20.45
C GLY A 286 -10.72 37.82 18.99
N GLU A 287 -9.72 37.95 18.12
CA GLU A 287 -9.75 37.42 16.75
C GLU A 287 -9.42 35.93 16.74
N ASP A 288 -10.22 35.12 16.03
CA ASP A 288 -9.95 33.70 15.83
C ASP A 288 -8.83 33.51 14.80
N LEU A 289 -7.72 32.92 15.23
CA LEU A 289 -6.61 32.56 14.36
C LEU A 289 -6.82 31.18 13.72
N GLY A 290 -7.59 30.29 14.36
CA GLY A 290 -7.83 28.92 13.92
C GLY A 290 -7.48 27.87 14.96
N THR A 291 -7.51 26.59 14.59
CA THR A 291 -7.45 25.46 15.52
C THR A 291 -6.07 24.82 15.71
N HIS A 292 -5.15 25.05 14.78
CA HIS A 292 -3.85 24.38 14.75
C HIS A 292 -2.74 25.37 14.41
N LEU A 293 -1.79 25.57 15.34
CA LEU A 293 -0.69 26.53 15.18
C LEU A 293 0.13 26.33 13.89
N LYS A 294 0.29 25.09 13.41
CA LYS A 294 0.99 24.80 12.14
C LYS A 294 0.23 25.35 10.93
N THR A 295 -1.09 25.17 10.93
CA THR A 295 -1.96 25.71 9.87
C THR A 295 -1.98 27.24 9.92
N ILE A 296 -2.07 27.79 11.13
CA ILE A 296 -2.02 29.24 11.37
C ILE A 296 -0.70 29.81 10.83
N ALA A 297 0.44 29.23 11.20
CA ALA A 297 1.75 29.64 10.69
C ALA A 297 1.80 29.61 9.16
N SER A 298 1.34 28.52 8.54
CA SER A 298 1.30 28.40 7.07
C SER A 298 0.39 29.43 6.38
N GLN A 299 -0.67 29.88 7.03
CA GLN A 299 -1.58 30.90 6.51
C GLN A 299 -1.00 32.31 6.65
N ILE A 300 -0.40 32.60 7.81
CA ILE A 300 0.19 33.91 8.13
C ILE A 300 1.38 34.24 7.22
N VAL A 301 2.12 33.24 6.75
CA VAL A 301 3.19 33.44 5.76
C VAL A 301 2.69 34.19 4.51
N GLU A 302 1.42 34.01 4.13
CA GLU A 302 0.80 34.64 2.96
C GLU A 302 0.05 35.95 3.30
N ASP A 303 -0.01 36.35 4.57
CA ASP A 303 -0.73 37.53 5.06
C ASP A 303 0.24 38.48 5.77
N ASP A 304 0.76 39.44 5.00
CA ASP A 304 1.78 40.39 5.48
C ASP A 304 1.32 41.20 6.69
N ILE A 305 0.02 41.53 6.78
CA ILE A 305 -0.54 42.32 7.89
C ILE A 305 -0.52 41.50 9.17
N LYS A 306 -1.08 40.28 9.12
CA LYS A 306 -1.11 39.39 10.29
C LYS A 306 0.29 38.98 10.72
N LYS A 307 1.19 38.80 9.75
CA LYS A 307 2.59 38.49 10.01
C LYS A 307 3.24 39.61 10.84
N GLU A 308 3.14 40.85 10.39
CA GLU A 308 3.73 41.99 11.09
C GLU A 308 3.17 42.12 12.51
N GLN A 309 1.86 41.96 12.69
CA GLN A 309 1.20 41.97 14.00
C GLN A 309 1.76 40.90 14.95
N ILE A 310 1.92 39.65 14.49
CA ILE A 310 2.49 38.56 15.32
C ILE A 310 3.94 38.85 15.71
N LEU A 311 4.73 39.40 14.79
CA LEU A 311 6.13 39.73 15.03
C LEU A 311 6.29 40.88 16.02
N GLU A 312 5.49 41.94 15.90
CA GLU A 312 5.50 43.06 16.85
C GLU A 312 5.12 42.61 18.27
N MET A 313 4.09 41.77 18.38
CA MET A 313 3.66 41.22 19.67
C MET A 313 4.72 40.32 20.29
N HIS A 314 5.39 39.50 19.48
CA HIS A 314 6.48 38.68 19.99
C HIS A 314 7.66 39.53 20.48
N MET A 315 8.07 40.55 19.72
CA MET A 315 9.13 41.48 20.14
C MET A 315 8.78 42.25 21.42
N ALA A 316 7.49 42.53 21.67
CA ALA A 316 7.04 43.15 22.91
C ALA A 316 7.19 42.24 24.15
N LEU A 317 7.34 40.92 23.98
CA LEU A 317 7.55 39.98 25.07
C LEU A 317 9.00 39.92 25.58
N ASP A 318 9.94 40.54 24.86
CA ASP A 318 11.37 40.56 25.20
C ASP A 318 11.81 41.91 25.81
N LYS A 319 10.86 42.84 26.00
CA LYS A 319 11.03 44.09 26.74
C LYS A 319 10.55 43.94 28.19
#